data_AF-A0A661WV76-F1
#
_entry.id   AF-A0A661WV76-F1
#
_cell.length_a   1.000
_cell.length_b   1.000
_cell.length_c   1.000
_cell.angle_alpha   90.00
_cell.angle_beta   90.00
_cell.angle_gamma   90.00
#
_symmetry.space_group_name_H-M   'P 1'
#
loop_
_entity.id
_entity.type
_entity.pdbx_description
1 polymer ?
#
loop_
_entity_poly.entity_id
_entity_poly.type
_entity_poly.pdbx_seq_one_letter_code
_entity_poly.pdbx_strand_id
1 'polypeptide(L)' 'MKSGKISVTVQELLDGLGDEMKFKVISGFNGLQRSITAAEVNRPGLALAGYY' A
#
# COMPACT_ATOMS: atom_id res chain seq x y z
N MET A 1 -10.91 -19.19 7.26
CA MET A 1 -9.68 -18.77 6.53
C MET A 1 -9.87 -19.12 5.07
N LYS A 2 -10.03 -18.13 4.18
CA LYS A 2 -10.16 -18.40 2.73
C LYS A 2 -8.76 -18.51 2.13
N SER A 3 -8.46 -19.70 1.63
CA SER A 3 -7.32 -20.03 0.80
C SER A 3 -7.31 -19.18 -0.48
N GLY A 4 -6.16 -18.60 -0.85
CA GLY A 4 -5.89 -18.22 -2.25
C GLY A 4 -5.58 -16.75 -2.62
N LYS A 5 -5.26 -15.83 -1.70
CA LYS A 5 -4.84 -14.45 -2.07
C LYS A 5 -3.41 -14.16 -1.58
N ILE A 6 -2.43 -14.14 -2.49
CA ILE A 6 -1.01 -13.78 -2.22
C ILE A 6 -0.81 -12.25 -2.33
N SER A 7 -1.88 -11.45 -2.35
CA SER A 7 -1.77 -9.99 -2.47
C SER A 7 -2.70 -9.32 -1.48
N VAL A 8 -2.17 -8.36 -0.74
CA VAL A 8 -2.91 -7.44 0.12
C VAL A 8 -3.15 -6.16 -0.67
N THR A 9 -4.37 -5.65 -0.67
CA THR A 9 -4.71 -4.36 -1.28
C THR A 9 -4.40 -3.21 -0.33
N VAL A 10 -4.29 -1.99 -0.86
CA VAL A 10 -4.15 -0.78 -0.03
C VAL A 10 -5.35 -0.62 0.91
N GLN A 11 -6.57 -0.98 0.48
CA GLN A 11 -7.76 -1.00 1.32
C GLN A 11 -7.60 -1.96 2.49
N GLU A 12 -7.21 -3.21 2.25
CA GLU A 12 -7.04 -4.23 3.30
C GLU A 12 -5.96 -3.81 4.33
N LEU A 13 -4.90 -3.11 3.89
CA LEU A 13 -3.90 -2.53 4.80
C LEU A 13 -4.51 -1.45 5.71
N LEU A 14 -5.30 -0.53 5.14
CA LEU A 14 -5.95 0.55 5.90
C LEU A 14 -6.99 0.00 6.87
N ASP A 15 -7.80 -0.97 6.44
CA ASP A 15 -8.82 -1.60 7.28
C ASP A 15 -8.20 -2.38 8.44
N GLY A 16 -7.02 -2.98 8.24
CA GLY A 16 -6.35 -3.80 9.26
C GLY A 16 -5.43 -3.02 10.21
N LEU A 17 -4.66 -2.06 9.70
CA LEU A 17 -3.60 -1.36 10.45
C LEU A 17 -3.73 0.16 10.44
N GLY A 18 -4.73 0.72 9.75
CA GLY A 18 -4.87 2.16 9.56
C GLY A 18 -4.99 2.92 10.87
N ASP A 19 -5.77 2.41 11.83
CA ASP A 19 -5.95 3.06 13.13
C ASP A 19 -4.68 3.00 14.00
N GLU A 20 -4.01 1.84 14.04
CA GLU A 20 -2.78 1.65 14.80
C GLU A 20 -1.64 2.53 14.27
N MET A 21 -1.48 2.58 12.95
CA MET A 21 -0.45 3.40 12.29
C MET A 21 -0.88 4.86 12.06
N LYS A 22 -2.11 5.22 12.44
CA LYS A 22 -2.70 6.56 12.27
C LYS A 22 -2.68 7.04 10.82
N PHE A 23 -2.97 6.14 9.89
CA PHE A 23 -3.08 6.48 8.48
C PHE A 23 -4.38 7.21 8.17
N LYS A 24 -4.28 8.18 7.26
CA LYS A 24 -5.42 8.93 6.72
C LYS A 24 -5.28 9.03 5.22
N VAL A 25 -6.31 8.62 4.50
CA VAL A 25 -6.36 8.80 3.04
C VAL A 25 -6.56 10.29 2.75
N ILE A 26 -5.57 10.91 2.12
CA ILE A 26 -5.61 12.33 1.72
C ILE A 26 -6.11 12.48 0.28
N SER A 27 -5.80 11.53 -0.61
CA SER A 27 -6.20 11.51 -2.02
C SER A 27 -6.13 10.08 -2.58
N GLY A 28 -6.52 9.89 -3.83
CA GLY A 28 -6.34 8.62 -4.55
C GLY A 28 -7.35 7.52 -4.19
N PHE A 29 -8.56 7.88 -3.77
CA PHE A 29 -9.63 6.95 -3.37
C PHE A 29 -9.91 5.83 -4.39
N ASN A 30 -9.84 6.15 -5.68
CA ASN A 30 -10.05 5.16 -6.75
C ASN A 30 -8.94 4.09 -6.81
N GLY A 31 -7.79 4.32 -6.15
CA GLY A 31 -6.64 3.43 -6.13
C GLY A 31 -6.60 2.45 -4.96
N LEU A 32 -7.56 2.48 -4.03
CA LEU A 32 -7.51 1.65 -2.82
C LEU A 32 -7.57 0.14 -3.10
N GLN A 33 -8.11 -0.26 -4.25
CA GLN A 33 -8.17 -1.65 -4.70
C GLN A 33 -6.85 -2.17 -5.31
N ARG A 34 -5.81 -1.34 -5.42
CA ARG A 34 -4.50 -1.76 -5.94
C ARG A 34 -3.82 -2.73 -4.98
N SER A 35 -3.25 -3.79 -5.52
CA SER A 35 -2.42 -4.76 -4.78
C SER A 35 -1.06 -4.18 -4.45
N ILE A 36 -0.60 -4.42 -3.22
CA ILE A 36 0.78 -4.24 -2.78
C ILE A 36 1.56 -5.48 -3.26
N THR A 37 2.57 -5.28 -4.10
CA THR A 37 3.32 -6.35 -4.78
C THR A 37 4.66 -6.68 -4.15
N ALA A 38 5.17 -5.82 -3.27
CA ALA A 38 6.41 -5.99 -2.53
C ALA A 38 6.17 -5.71 -1.05
N ALA A 39 6.80 -6.49 -0.17
CA ALA A 39 6.67 -6.31 1.27
C ALA A 39 7.61 -5.24 1.83
N GLU A 40 8.69 -4.92 1.11
CA GLU A 40 9.64 -3.89 1.51
C GLU A 40 9.06 -2.48 1.30
N VAL A 41 9.45 -1.55 2.17
CA VAL A 41 9.13 -0.13 2.02
C VAL A 41 10.16 0.54 1.11
N ASN A 42 9.70 1.04 -0.04
CA ASN A 42 10.57 1.76 -0.97
C ASN A 42 10.92 3.16 -0.45
N ARG A 43 12.18 3.58 -0.62
CA ARG A 43 12.69 4.94 -0.34
C ARG A 43 13.19 5.56 -1.64
N PRO A 44 12.31 6.19 -2.44
CA PRO A 44 12.56 6.47 -3.86
C PRO A 44 13.47 7.69 -4.12
N GLY A 45 14.59 7.83 -3.41
CA GLY A 45 15.48 9.00 -3.57
C GLY A 45 16.06 9.12 -4.98
N LEU A 46 16.54 8.00 -5.54
CA LEU A 46 17.09 7.98 -6.91
C LEU A 46 16.02 8.21 -7.97
N ALA A 47 14.83 7.62 -7.80
CA ALA A 47 13.71 7.82 -8.73
C ALA A 47 13.30 9.31 -8.80
N LEU A 48 13.29 9.99 -7.65
CA LEU A 48 13.04 11.43 -7.60
C LEU A 48 14.15 12.28 -8.24
N ALA A 49 15.37 11.74 -8.36
CA ALA A 49 16.48 12.34 -9.10
C ALA A 49 16.48 12.01 -10.61
N GLY A 50 15.46 11.29 -11.10
CA GLY A 50 15.33 10.89 -12.50
C GLY A 50 16.00 9.56 -12.86
N TYR A 51 16.42 8.77 -11.87
CA TYR A 51 17.06 7.47 -12.06
C TYR A 51 16.15 6.34 -11.56
N TYR A 52 15.65 5.49 -12.47
CA TYR A 52 14.62 4.48 -12.21
C TYR A 52 15.13 3.05 -12.32
#